data_AF-V5GG55-F1
#
_entry.id   AF-V5GG55-F1
#
_cell.length_a   1.000
_cell.length_b   1.000
_cell.length_c   1.000
_cell.angle_alpha   90.00
_cell.angle_beta   90.00
_cell.angle_gamma   90.00
#
_symmetry.space_group_name_H-M   'P 1'
#
loop_
_entity.id
_entity.type
_entity.pdbx_description
1 polymer ?
#
loop_
_entity_poly.entity_id
_entity_poly.type
_entity_poly.pdbx_seq_one_letter_code
_entity_poly.pdbx_strand_id
1 'polypeptide(L)'
;PNIFSDLPRLKNELYCIYNDEKYRNIDLDQILEVGDILYENRDILKEAYKLFCLIVTIPSTSISVERSFSCLKRTKTYLHNSMTEDNVTNLAKISIEKELLNELIITEPFYDDIIDKFAFLPDRRMHLIFKK
;
A
#
# COMPACT_ATOMS: atom_id res chain seq x y z
N PRO A 1 -10.25 13.28 5.64
CA PRO A 1 -9.15 13.99 6.34
C PRO A 1 -8.49 15.01 5.39
N ASN A 2 -8.31 16.26 5.81
CA ASN A 2 -7.67 17.27 4.97
C ASN A 2 -6.15 17.00 4.98
N ILE A 3 -5.62 16.48 3.88
CA ILE A 3 -4.23 16.01 3.77
C ILE A 3 -3.25 17.19 3.87
N PHE A 4 -3.67 18.35 3.38
CA PHE A 4 -2.91 19.60 3.44
C PHE A 4 -3.47 20.51 4.54
N SER A 5 -2.58 20.99 5.40
CA SER A 5 -2.94 21.85 6.53
C SER A 5 -3.15 23.31 6.12
N ASP A 6 -2.47 23.74 5.05
CA ASP A 6 -2.41 25.14 4.62
C ASP A 6 -2.28 25.22 3.09
N LEU A 7 -3.42 25.44 2.41
CA LEU A 7 -3.48 25.57 0.95
C LEU A 7 -2.78 26.83 0.41
N PRO A 8 -2.93 28.03 1.03
CA PRO A 8 -2.13 29.20 0.66
C PRO A 8 -0.63 28.94 0.71
N ARG A 9 -0.15 28.27 1.75
CA ARG A 9 1.27 27.90 1.86
C ARG A 9 1.69 26.94 0.76
N LEU A 10 0.92 25.88 0.50
CA LEU A 10 1.19 24.94 -0.60
C LEU A 10 1.30 25.67 -1.95
N LYS A 11 0.40 26.64 -2.22
CA LYS A 11 0.44 27.41 -3.47
C LYS A 11 1.72 28.22 -3.61
N ASN A 12 2.18 28.86 -2.52
CA ASN A 12 3.43 29.63 -2.52
C ASN A 12 4.65 28.71 -2.66
N GLU A 13 4.67 27.59 -1.96
CA GLU A 13 5.75 26.59 -2.05
C GLU A 13 5.86 26.03 -3.48
N LEU A 14 4.74 25.66 -4.09
CA LEU A 14 4.71 25.22 -5.49
C LEU A 14 5.13 26.32 -6.45
N TYR A 15 4.70 27.56 -6.24
CA TYR A 15 5.13 28.69 -7.06
C TYR A 15 6.66 28.86 -7.03
N CYS A 16 7.29 28.73 -5.85
CA CYS A 16 8.74 28.75 -5.74
C CYS A 16 9.40 27.61 -6.50
N ILE A 17 8.89 26.38 -6.36
CA ILE A 17 9.43 25.18 -7.02
C ILE A 17 9.31 25.28 -8.55
N TYR A 18 8.17 25.70 -9.09
CA TYR A 18 7.95 25.81 -10.54
C TYR A 18 8.73 26.95 -11.20
N ASN A 19 9.10 27.98 -10.43
CA ASN A 19 9.89 29.10 -10.93
C ASN A 19 11.40 28.80 -10.96
N ASP A 20 11.88 27.88 -10.13
CA ASP A 20 13.27 27.46 -10.11
C ASP A 20 13.54 26.50 -11.28
N GLU A 21 14.55 26.84 -12.10
CA GLU A 21 14.90 26.06 -13.30
C GLU A 21 15.38 24.65 -12.96
N LYS A 22 15.88 24.44 -11.73
CA LYS A 22 16.35 23.14 -11.23
C LYS A 22 15.26 22.07 -11.22
N TYR A 23 13.99 22.46 -11.12
CA TYR A 23 12.86 21.52 -11.05
C TYR A 23 12.03 21.49 -12.34
N ARG A 24 12.49 22.14 -13.42
CA ARG A 24 11.83 22.10 -14.72
C ARG A 24 12.34 20.89 -15.52
N ASN A 25 11.41 20.12 -16.09
CA ASN A 25 11.70 18.96 -16.94
C ASN A 25 12.55 17.87 -16.27
N ILE A 26 12.25 17.56 -15.01
CA ILE A 26 12.88 16.47 -14.25
C ILE A 26 12.57 15.14 -14.94
N ASP A 27 13.60 14.38 -15.28
CA ASP A 27 13.45 13.02 -15.79
C ASP A 27 13.18 12.02 -14.66
N LEU A 28 12.62 10.84 -14.95
CA LEU A 28 12.25 9.86 -13.91
C LEU A 28 13.42 9.47 -13.01
N ASP A 29 14.64 9.43 -13.57
CA ASP A 29 15.87 9.09 -12.84
C ASP A 29 16.29 10.18 -11.83
N GLN A 30 15.84 11.42 -12.03
CA GLN A 30 16.14 12.58 -11.17
C GLN A 30 15.11 12.76 -10.05
N ILE A 31 14.03 11.97 -10.02
CA ILE A 31 12.99 12.06 -8.99
C ILE A 31 13.55 11.77 -7.60
N LEU A 32 14.49 10.82 -7.47
CA LEU A 32 15.14 10.52 -6.19
C LEU A 32 15.94 11.72 -5.66
N GLU A 33 16.70 12.38 -6.53
CA GLU A 33 17.50 13.57 -6.18
C GLU A 33 16.61 14.75 -5.74
N VAL A 34 15.50 14.96 -6.44
CA VAL A 34 14.49 15.96 -6.04
C VAL A 34 13.85 15.58 -4.70
N GLY A 35 13.63 14.29 -4.44
CA GLY A 35 13.15 13.78 -3.16
C GLY A 35 14.10 14.10 -2.00
N ASP A 36 15.40 13.92 -2.21
CA ASP A 36 16.43 14.21 -1.21
C ASP A 36 16.50 15.72 -0.91
N ILE A 37 16.47 16.57 -1.94
CA ILE A 37 16.47 18.03 -1.78
C ILE A 37 15.22 18.51 -1.02
N LEU A 38 14.05 17.94 -1.32
CA LEU A 38 12.81 18.26 -0.62
C LEU A 38 12.82 17.73 0.83
N TYR A 39 13.51 16.61 1.09
CA TYR A 39 13.69 16.08 2.42
C TYR A 39 14.59 16.98 3.29
N GLU A 40 15.69 17.47 2.73
CA GLU A 40 16.57 18.44 3.41
C GLU A 40 15.83 19.74 3.73
N ASN A 41 14.91 20.17 2.86
CA ASN A 41 14.13 21.40 3.01
C ASN A 41 12.73 21.19 3.62
N ARG A 42 12.46 20.03 4.25
CA ARG A 42 11.12 19.65 4.75
C ARG A 42 10.50 20.63 5.75
N ASP A 43 11.33 21.39 6.47
CA ASP A 43 10.89 22.38 7.45
C ASP A 43 10.38 23.68 6.78
N ILE A 44 10.93 24.01 5.61
CA ILE A 44 10.57 25.17 4.80
C ILE A 44 9.41 24.83 3.85
N LEU A 45 9.52 23.70 3.12
CA LEU A 45 8.60 23.24 2.09
C LEU A 45 7.69 22.09 2.57
N LYS A 46 7.05 22.30 3.73
CA LYS A 46 6.36 21.22 4.44
C LYS A 46 5.17 20.65 3.66
N GLU A 47 4.41 21.48 2.97
CA GLU A 47 3.23 21.02 2.24
C GLU A 47 3.61 20.45 0.86
N ALA A 48 4.61 21.03 0.20
CA ALA A 48 5.16 20.49 -1.04
C ALA A 48 5.86 19.14 -0.83
N TYR A 49 6.60 18.95 0.27
CA TYR A 49 7.21 17.66 0.62
C TYR A 49 6.14 16.57 0.83
N LYS A 50 5.06 16.87 1.56
CA LYS A 50 3.93 15.94 1.72
C LYS A 50 3.29 15.58 0.38
N LEU A 51 3.11 16.56 -0.50
CA LEU A 51 2.58 16.33 -1.84
C LEU A 51 3.51 15.42 -2.64
N PHE A 52 4.82 15.65 -2.59
CA PHE A 52 5.80 14.81 -3.25
C PHE A 52 5.79 13.38 -2.73
N CYS A 53 5.78 13.18 -1.42
CA CYS A 53 5.62 11.85 -0.82
C CYS A 53 4.33 11.16 -1.30
N LEU A 54 3.22 11.90 -1.40
CA LEU A 54 1.96 11.36 -1.91
C LEU A 54 2.07 10.92 -3.37
N ILE A 55 2.73 11.71 -4.22
CA ILE A 55 2.97 11.40 -5.64
C ILE A 55 3.87 10.16 -5.80
N VAL A 56 4.88 10.00 -4.95
CA VAL A 56 5.77 8.82 -4.98
C VAL A 56 5.07 7.57 -4.40
N THR A 57 4.24 7.76 -3.38
CA THR A 57 3.52 6.65 -2.70
C THR A 57 2.34 6.14 -3.51
N ILE A 58 1.58 7.04 -4.14
CA ILE A 58 0.52 6.66 -5.07
C ILE A 58 1.21 6.43 -6.41
N PRO A 59 1.38 5.17 -6.86
CA PRO A 59 1.99 4.94 -8.15
C PRO A 59 1.19 5.71 -9.22
N SER A 60 1.81 6.69 -9.87
CA SER A 60 1.18 7.45 -10.96
C SER A 60 0.72 6.53 -12.09
N THR A 61 1.28 5.32 -12.14
CA THR A 61 0.92 4.26 -13.06
C THR A 61 0.16 3.14 -12.33
N SER A 62 -1.13 2.98 -12.65
CA SER A 62 -1.95 1.83 -12.25
C SER A 62 -1.44 0.50 -12.83
N ILE A 63 -0.44 0.54 -13.72
CA ILE A 63 0.10 -0.59 -14.47
C ILE A 63 0.52 -1.76 -13.57
N SER A 64 1.16 -1.51 -12.43
CA SER A 64 1.57 -2.59 -11.52
C SER A 64 0.36 -3.28 -10.89
N VAL A 65 -0.62 -2.48 -10.49
CA VAL A 65 -1.88 -2.94 -9.88
C VAL A 65 -2.73 -3.68 -10.91
N GLU A 66 -2.87 -3.16 -12.12
CA GLU A 66 -3.57 -3.81 -13.25
C GLU A 66 -2.89 -5.12 -13.67
N ARG A 67 -1.56 -5.16 -13.74
CA ARG A 67 -0.81 -6.40 -13.99
C ARG A 67 -1.06 -7.44 -12.90
N SER A 68 -1.11 -7.01 -11.63
CA SER A 68 -1.38 -7.87 -10.48
C SER A 68 -2.82 -8.42 -10.51
N PHE A 69 -3.82 -7.59 -10.80
CA PHE A 69 -5.21 -8.02 -10.97
C PHE A 69 -5.41 -8.92 -12.19
N SER A 70 -4.73 -8.64 -13.31
CA SER A 70 -4.74 -9.49 -14.49
C SER A 70 -4.13 -10.86 -14.22
N CYS A 71 -2.98 -10.90 -13.51
CA CYS A 71 -2.37 -12.14 -13.05
C CYS A 71 -3.32 -12.93 -12.15
N LEU A 72 -3.92 -12.28 -11.15
CA LEU A 72 -4.90 -12.90 -10.26
C LEU A 72 -6.10 -13.46 -11.02
N LYS A 73 -6.64 -12.72 -11.99
CA LYS A 73 -7.73 -13.18 -12.86
C LYS A 73 -7.32 -14.43 -13.64
N ARG A 74 -6.11 -14.47 -14.20
CA ARG A 74 -5.58 -15.64 -14.92
C ARG A 74 -5.42 -16.84 -14.00
N THR A 75 -4.83 -16.66 -12.81
CA THR A 75 -4.65 -17.72 -11.82
C THR A 75 -6.00 -18.28 -11.35
N LYS A 76 -6.98 -17.42 -11.07
CA LYS A 76 -8.34 -17.82 -10.70
C LYS A 76 -9.02 -18.65 -11.80
N THR A 77 -8.87 -18.21 -13.06
CA THR A 77 -9.42 -18.90 -14.23
C THR A 77 -8.74 -20.26 -14.44
N TYR A 78 -7.41 -20.31 -14.34
CA TYR A 78 -6.62 -21.54 -14.53
C TYR A 78 -6.93 -22.62 -13.50
N LEU A 79 -7.05 -22.25 -12.22
CA LEU A 79 -7.35 -23.20 -11.15
C LEU A 79 -8.84 -23.60 -11.12
N HIS A 80 -9.66 -23.10 -12.04
CA HIS A 80 -11.13 -23.26 -12.06
C HIS A 80 -11.80 -22.92 -10.72
N ASN A 81 -11.09 -22.17 -9.88
CA ASN A 81 -11.49 -21.88 -8.52
C ASN A 81 -12.49 -20.73 -8.57
N SER A 82 -13.75 -21.01 -8.24
CA SER A 82 -14.68 -19.97 -7.81
C SER A 82 -14.26 -19.48 -6.42
N MET A 83 -13.07 -18.89 -6.31
CA MET A 83 -12.65 -18.12 -5.15
C MET A 83 -13.52 -16.87 -5.15
N THR A 84 -14.45 -16.80 -4.22
CA THR A 84 -15.20 -15.57 -3.95
C THR A 84 -14.23 -14.44 -3.63
N GLU A 85 -14.62 -13.20 -3.91
CA GLU A 85 -13.80 -12.03 -3.60
C GLU A 85 -13.37 -12.05 -2.12
N ASP A 86 -14.28 -12.44 -1.23
CA ASP A 86 -14.02 -12.63 0.20
C ASP A 86 -12.84 -13.56 0.52
N ASN A 87 -12.66 -14.64 -0.25
CA ASN A 87 -11.55 -15.58 -0.01
C ASN A 87 -10.21 -14.96 -0.39
N VAL A 88 -10.16 -14.22 -1.50
CA VAL A 88 -8.95 -13.48 -1.91
C VAL A 88 -8.63 -12.40 -0.89
N THR A 89 -9.64 -11.67 -0.41
CA THR A 89 -9.46 -10.65 0.63
C THR A 89 -8.96 -11.25 1.94
N ASN A 90 -9.48 -12.41 2.36
CA ASN A 90 -9.01 -13.10 3.56
C ASN A 90 -7.58 -13.63 3.42
N LEU A 91 -7.22 -14.17 2.25
CA LEU A 91 -5.84 -14.55 1.95
C LEU A 91 -4.89 -13.34 1.94
N ALA A 92 -5.34 -12.21 1.41
CA ALA A 92 -4.57 -10.97 1.43
C ALA A 92 -4.32 -10.51 2.88
N LYS A 93 -5.33 -10.57 3.76
CA LYS A 93 -5.17 -10.26 5.20
C LYS A 93 -4.13 -11.17 5.86
N ILE A 94 -4.20 -12.48 5.63
CA ILE A 94 -3.20 -13.45 6.12
C ILE A 94 -1.80 -13.08 5.61
N SER A 95 -1.69 -12.71 4.33
CA SER A 95 -0.40 -12.35 3.72
C SER A 95 0.18 -11.05 4.27
N ILE A 96 -0.66 -10.06 4.60
CA ILE A 96 -0.24 -8.79 5.21
C ILE A 96 0.23 -9.06 6.65
N GLU A 97 -0.52 -9.85 7.41
CA GLU A 97 -0.21 -10.21 8.81
C GLU A 97 0.75 -11.40 8.93
N LYS A 98 1.52 -11.70 7.88
CA LYS A 98 2.40 -12.88 7.83
C LYS A 98 3.45 -12.85 8.94
N GLU A 99 3.99 -11.68 9.25
CA GLU A 99 5.00 -11.53 10.31
C GLU A 99 4.43 -11.85 11.69
N LEU A 100 3.25 -11.29 12.01
CA LEU A 100 2.51 -11.62 13.23
C LEU A 100 2.17 -13.11 13.30
N LEU A 101 1.72 -13.69 12.20
CA LEU A 101 1.46 -15.13 12.12
C LEU A 101 2.72 -15.95 12.41
N ASN A 102 3.89 -15.57 11.87
CA ASN A 102 5.14 -16.27 12.14
C ASN A 102 5.56 -16.20 13.61
N GLU A 103 5.31 -15.08 14.30
CA GLU A 103 5.53 -14.98 15.75
C GLU A 103 4.58 -15.89 16.54
N LEU A 104 3.33 -15.97 16.10
CA LEU A 104 2.31 -16.84 16.69
C LEU A 104 2.56 -18.33 16.42
N ILE A 105 3.27 -18.71 15.34
CA ILE A 105 3.73 -20.09 15.12
C ILE A 105 4.63 -20.56 16.26
N ILE A 106 5.49 -19.68 16.76
CA ILE A 106 6.45 -20.02 17.83
C ILE A 106 5.72 -20.22 19.17
N THR A 107 4.51 -19.66 19.30
CA THR A 107 3.69 -19.72 20.50
C THR A 107 2.66 -20.84 20.37
N GLU A 108 3.08 -22.08 20.63
CA GLU A 108 2.16 -23.21 20.82
C GLU A 108 1.14 -22.84 21.92
N PRO A 109 -0.19 -23.06 21.74
CA PRO A 109 -0.86 -23.95 20.78
C PRO A 109 -1.75 -23.25 19.72
N PHE A 110 -1.51 -21.97 19.40
CA PHE A 110 -2.46 -21.16 18.62
C PHE A 110 -2.79 -21.73 17.23
N TYR A 111 -1.81 -22.32 16.55
CA TYR A 111 -2.00 -22.88 15.21
C TYR A 111 -2.85 -24.15 15.23
N ASP A 112 -2.58 -25.06 16.15
CA ASP A 112 -3.33 -26.29 16.32
C ASP A 112 -4.80 -25.99 16.66
N ASP A 113 -5.04 -25.01 17.55
CA ASP A 113 -6.39 -24.56 17.90
C ASP A 113 -7.15 -24.02 16.68
N ILE A 114 -6.48 -23.27 15.80
CA ILE A 114 -7.08 -22.74 14.56
C ILE A 114 -7.37 -23.86 13.56
N ILE A 115 -6.45 -24.81 13.41
CA ILE A 115 -6.61 -25.95 12.50
C ILE A 115 -7.79 -26.80 12.94
N ASP A 116 -7.86 -27.13 14.24
CA ASP A 116 -8.96 -27.90 14.81
C ASP A 116 -10.28 -27.15 14.65
N LYS A 117 -10.31 -25.87 15.03
CA LYS A 117 -11.50 -25.04 14.86
C LYS A 117 -11.95 -24.98 13.40
N PHE A 118 -11.03 -24.87 12.45
CA PHE A 118 -11.33 -24.87 11.03
C PHE A 118 -11.86 -26.23 10.56
N ALA A 119 -11.31 -27.34 11.06
CA ALA A 119 -11.76 -28.69 10.75
C ALA A 119 -13.18 -28.97 11.27
N PHE A 120 -13.55 -28.39 12.41
CA PHE A 120 -14.91 -28.51 12.97
C PHE A 120 -15.97 -27.66 12.25
N LEU A 121 -15.58 -26.76 11.33
CA LEU A 121 -16.54 -25.93 10.59
C LEU A 121 -17.21 -26.71 9.43
N PRO A 122 -18.54 -26.66 9.29
CA PRO A 122 -19.27 -27.42 8.27
C PRO A 122 -18.95 -27.00 6.83
N ASP A 123 -18.70 -25.71 6.59
CA ASP A 123 -18.36 -25.18 5.25
C ASP A 123 -16.83 -25.06 5.04
N ARG A 124 -16.00 -25.39 6.05
CA ARG A 124 -14.54 -25.14 6.01
C ARG A 124 -14.22 -23.72 5.50
N ARG A 125 -15.01 -22.74 5.96
CA ARG A 125 -14.84 -21.31 5.66
C ARG A 125 -14.77 -20.54 6.97
N MET A 126 -13.71 -19.75 7.12
CA MET A 126 -13.50 -18.90 8.28
C MET A 126 -13.40 -17.44 7.84
N HIS A 127 -14.32 -16.60 8.33
CA HIS A 127 -14.27 -15.17 8.07
C HIS A 127 -13.26 -14.50 8.99
N LEU A 128 -12.26 -13.85 8.41
CA LEU A 128 -11.22 -13.14 9.13
C LEU A 128 -11.58 -11.65 9.21
N ILE A 129 -12.07 -11.23 10.37
CA ILE A 129 -12.43 -9.82 10.63
C ILE A 129 -11.28 -9.19 11.40
N PHE A 130 -10.60 -8.22 10.77
CA PHE A 130 -9.62 -7.41 11.45
C PHE A 130 -10.34 -6.41 12.36
N LYS A 131 -10.16 -6.53 13.67
CA LYS A 131 -10.75 -5.60 14.64
C LYS A 131 -9.71 -4.52 14.92
N LYS A 132 -10.03 -3.30 14.50
CA LYS A 132 -9.19 -2.11 14.62
C LYS A 132 -9.17 -1.57 16.05
#